data_AF-A0A645CHL3-F1
#
_entry.id   AF-A0A645CHL3-F1
#
_cell.length_a   1.000
_cell.length_b   1.000
_cell.length_c   1.000
_cell.angle_alpha   90.00
_cell.angle_beta   90.00
_cell.angle_gamma   90.00
#
_symmetry.space_group_name_H-M   'P 1'
#
loop_
_entity.id
_entity.type
_entity.pdbx_description
1 polymer ?
#
loop_
_entity_poly.entity_id
_entity_poly.type
_entity_poly.pdbx_seq_one_letter_code
_entity_poly.pdbx_strand_id
1 'polypeptide(L)'
;MSPDIEFPATSDFERFGESSYDNALPWTRINAASFRPLGKPAELLPALKERHQARTAASVEFRHLQEDAAELAALRKRTDISLNEAQRRKERDEQSARQRLRQQMLAATADEAASGDSPAAVRDDGLLRDERSLKEELAAEAERKTRRDILKEEAAHVVADFAQLQRNASTRTATDAGGTVQPPRGAERASMGRS
;
A
#
# COMPACT_ATOMS: atom_id res chain seq x y z
N MET A 1 -8.97 4.05 -12.09
CA MET A 1 -7.58 4.57 -11.98
C MET A 1 -6.71 3.45 -11.46
N SER A 2 -5.55 3.20 -12.07
CA SER A 2 -4.60 2.19 -11.62
C SER A 2 -3.50 2.88 -10.81
N PRO A 3 -3.18 2.43 -9.59
CA PRO A 3 -2.11 3.01 -8.79
C PRO A 3 -0.73 2.64 -9.36
N ASP A 4 0.25 3.54 -9.25
CA ASP A 4 1.62 3.29 -9.74
C ASP A 4 2.37 2.21 -8.93
N ILE A 5 2.02 2.08 -7.65
CA ILE A 5 2.52 1.06 -6.71
C ILE A 5 1.32 0.28 -6.20
N GLU A 6 1.28 -1.01 -6.52
CA GLU A 6 0.18 -1.90 -6.19
C GLU A 6 0.39 -2.53 -4.82
N PHE A 7 -0.65 -2.50 -3.99
CA PHE A 7 -0.72 -3.24 -2.74
C PHE A 7 -1.50 -4.54 -2.94
N PRO A 8 -1.31 -5.56 -2.08
CA PRO A 8 -2.11 -6.79 -2.12
C PRO A 8 -3.61 -6.46 -2.10
N ALA A 9 -4.31 -6.85 -3.16
CA ALA A 9 -5.71 -6.47 -3.34
C ALA A 9 -6.62 -7.33 -2.45
N THR A 10 -7.28 -6.68 -1.49
CA THR A 10 -8.38 -7.29 -0.71
C THR A 10 -9.74 -7.03 -1.34
N SER A 11 -9.87 -5.99 -2.16
CA SER A 11 -11.13 -5.58 -2.80
C SER A 11 -11.33 -6.24 -4.16
N ASP A 12 -12.56 -6.62 -4.47
CA ASP A 12 -12.95 -7.17 -5.77
C ASP A 12 -13.48 -6.05 -6.67
N PHE A 13 -12.63 -5.52 -7.55
CA PHE A 13 -12.98 -4.40 -8.42
C PHE A 13 -14.08 -4.72 -9.44
N GLU A 14 -14.40 -6.00 -9.65
CA GLU A 14 -15.51 -6.42 -10.52
C GLU A 14 -16.86 -6.32 -9.81
N ARG A 15 -16.89 -6.54 -8.48
CA ARG A 15 -18.11 -6.41 -7.67
C ARG A 15 -18.31 -5.00 -7.12
N PHE A 16 -17.21 -4.28 -6.91
CA PHE A 16 -17.21 -2.96 -6.29
C PHE A 16 -16.65 -1.93 -7.27
N GLY A 17 -17.54 -1.07 -7.79
CA GLY A 17 -17.16 0.04 -8.65
C GLY A 17 -18.35 0.55 -9.45
N GLU A 18 -18.17 1.66 -10.17
CA GLU A 18 -19.19 2.14 -11.11
C GLU A 18 -19.43 1.15 -12.26
N SER A 19 -18.41 0.35 -12.60
CA SER A 19 -18.49 -0.68 -13.64
C SER A 19 -19.34 -1.91 -13.27
N SER A 20 -19.67 -2.11 -11.99
CA SER A 20 -20.47 -3.27 -11.56
C SER A 20 -21.98 -3.06 -11.70
N TYR A 21 -22.42 -1.86 -12.08
CA TYR A 21 -23.83 -1.55 -12.31
C TYR A 21 -24.26 -1.92 -13.73
N ASP A 22 -25.44 -2.52 -13.87
CA ASP A 22 -26.00 -2.98 -15.15
C ASP A 22 -26.15 -1.86 -16.20
N ASN A 23 -26.32 -0.61 -15.76
CA ASN A 23 -26.55 0.56 -16.59
C ASN A 23 -25.39 1.57 -16.54
N ALA A 24 -24.19 1.12 -16.18
CA ALA A 24 -23.00 1.96 -16.23
C ALA A 24 -22.77 2.48 -17.66
N LEU A 25 -22.57 3.79 -17.81
CA LEU A 25 -22.24 4.36 -19.11
C LEU A 25 -20.87 3.87 -19.56
N PRO A 26 -20.68 3.59 -20.86
CA PRO A 26 -19.37 3.16 -21.36
C PRO A 26 -18.35 4.27 -21.16
N TRP A 27 -17.15 3.88 -20.75
CA TRP A 27 -16.04 4.81 -20.65
C TRP A 27 -15.73 5.42 -22.03
N THR A 28 -15.56 6.73 -22.09
CA THR A 28 -15.20 7.45 -23.32
C THR A 28 -14.03 8.40 -23.07
N ARG A 29 -13.28 8.71 -24.14
CA ARG A 29 -12.12 9.62 -24.10
C ARG A 29 -12.37 10.79 -25.03
N ILE A 30 -12.09 12.00 -24.55
CA ILE A 30 -12.04 13.23 -25.34
C ILE A 30 -10.59 13.66 -25.59
N ASN A 31 -10.39 14.62 -26.49
CA ASN A 31 -9.07 15.17 -26.77
C ASN A 31 -8.43 15.73 -25.50
N ALA A 32 -7.12 15.51 -25.35
CA ALA A 32 -6.36 15.97 -24.21
C ALA A 32 -6.32 17.50 -24.16
N ALA A 33 -6.48 18.06 -22.96
CA ALA A 33 -6.26 19.49 -22.74
C ALA A 33 -4.76 19.83 -22.86
N SER A 34 -4.45 21.07 -23.24
CA SER A 34 -3.08 21.56 -23.19
C SER A 34 -2.67 21.80 -21.74
N PHE A 35 -1.69 21.07 -21.23
CA PHE A 35 -1.13 21.23 -19.89
C PHE A 35 0.39 21.07 -19.91
N ARG A 36 1.04 21.62 -18.89
CA ARG A 36 2.49 21.43 -18.67
C ARG A 36 2.67 20.52 -17.46
N PRO A 37 3.22 19.31 -17.62
CA PRO A 37 3.49 18.42 -16.49
C PRO A 37 4.54 19.04 -15.56
N LEU A 38 4.29 18.98 -14.25
CA LEU A 38 5.24 19.42 -13.23
C LEU A 38 6.04 18.22 -12.73
N GLY A 39 7.37 18.28 -12.90
CA GLY A 39 8.28 17.22 -12.47
C GLY A 39 8.21 15.95 -13.32
N LYS A 40 9.04 14.96 -12.96
CA LYS A 40 9.14 13.67 -13.65
C LYS A 40 9.17 12.51 -12.67
N PRO A 41 8.07 12.25 -11.93
CA PRO A 41 8.02 11.17 -10.94
C PRO A 41 8.27 9.79 -11.57
N ALA A 42 7.98 9.63 -12.87
CA ALA A 42 8.21 8.41 -13.63
C ALA A 42 9.67 7.93 -13.60
N GLU A 43 10.65 8.84 -13.52
CA GLU A 43 12.08 8.48 -13.47
C GLU A 43 12.46 7.82 -12.13
N LEU A 44 11.69 8.08 -11.06
CA LEU A 44 11.94 7.54 -9.72
C LEU A 44 11.14 6.25 -9.43
N LEU A 45 10.13 5.93 -10.27
CA LEU A 45 9.25 4.79 -10.05
C LEU A 45 9.98 3.44 -9.94
N PRO A 46 10.97 3.09 -10.77
CA PRO A 46 11.65 1.79 -10.65
C PRO A 46 12.33 1.61 -9.29
N ALA A 47 13.04 2.63 -8.82
CA ALA A 47 13.70 2.61 -7.52
C ALA A 47 12.71 2.54 -6.36
N LEU A 48 11.56 3.21 -6.46
CA LEU A 48 10.50 3.10 -5.46
C LEU A 48 9.90 1.70 -5.40
N LYS A 49 9.63 1.09 -6.57
CA LYS A 49 9.09 -0.28 -6.66
C LYS A 49 10.04 -1.28 -6.03
N GLU A 50 11.33 -1.17 -6.30
CA GLU A 50 12.35 -2.06 -5.71
C GLU A 50 12.39 -1.95 -4.18
N ARG A 51 12.43 -0.71 -3.64
CA ARG A 51 12.45 -0.48 -2.18
C ARG A 51 11.18 -0.98 -1.50
N HIS A 52 10.02 -0.77 -2.13
CA HIS A 52 8.74 -1.30 -1.67
C HIS A 52 8.72 -2.84 -1.65
N GLN A 53 9.15 -3.48 -2.74
CA GLN A 53 9.21 -4.95 -2.84
C GLN A 53 10.17 -5.55 -1.80
N ALA A 54 11.32 -4.92 -1.58
CA ALA A 54 12.28 -5.38 -0.57
C ALA A 54 11.69 -5.33 0.86
N ARG A 55 10.99 -4.24 1.22
CA ARG A 55 10.35 -4.11 2.54
C ARG A 55 9.20 -5.09 2.73
N THR A 56 8.32 -5.18 1.74
CA THR A 56 7.14 -6.06 1.81
C THR A 56 7.53 -7.53 1.85
N ALA A 57 8.60 -7.94 1.14
CA ALA A 57 9.12 -9.31 1.19
C ALA A 57 9.69 -9.69 2.57
N ALA A 58 10.30 -8.73 3.28
CA ALA A 58 10.87 -8.95 4.61
C ALA A 58 9.81 -8.92 5.74
N SER A 59 8.65 -8.33 5.50
CA SER A 59 7.62 -8.15 6.51
C SER A 59 6.71 -9.38 6.67
N VAL A 60 6.61 -9.89 7.91
CA VAL A 60 5.70 -10.98 8.27
C VAL A 60 4.24 -10.57 8.07
N GLU A 61 3.90 -9.32 8.37
CA GLU A 61 2.56 -8.76 8.20
C GLU A 61 2.10 -8.80 6.74
N PHE A 62 2.98 -8.39 5.82
CA PHE A 62 2.66 -8.40 4.39
C PHE A 62 2.50 -9.83 3.85
N ARG A 63 3.25 -10.79 4.40
CA ARG A 63 3.07 -12.21 4.07
C ARG A 63 1.68 -12.69 4.47
N HIS A 64 1.24 -12.38 5.70
CA HIS A 64 -0.11 -12.74 6.15
C HIS A 64 -1.21 -12.05 5.35
N LEU A 65 -1.01 -10.78 4.97
CA LEU A 65 -1.95 -10.07 4.11
C LEU A 65 -2.08 -10.73 2.72
N GLN A 66 -0.97 -11.20 2.14
CA GLN A 66 -0.99 -11.92 0.86
C GLN A 66 -1.69 -13.27 0.96
N GLU A 67 -1.46 -14.02 2.05
CA GLU A 67 -2.18 -15.26 2.35
C GLU A 67 -3.70 -15.01 2.42
N ASP A 68 -4.11 -13.95 3.09
CA ASP A 68 -5.53 -13.58 3.26
C ASP A 68 -6.17 -13.15 1.95
N ALA A 69 -5.45 -12.37 1.14
CA ALA A 69 -5.92 -11.99 -0.19
C ALA A 69 -6.12 -13.23 -1.09
N ALA A 70 -5.20 -14.19 -1.03
CA ALA A 70 -5.31 -15.45 -1.78
C ALA A 70 -6.48 -16.32 -1.29
N GLU A 71 -6.66 -16.45 0.03
CA GLU A 71 -7.79 -17.17 0.62
C GLU A 71 -9.12 -16.53 0.23
N LEU A 72 -9.23 -15.20 0.34
CA LEU A 72 -10.43 -14.47 -0.04
C LEU A 72 -10.75 -14.64 -1.53
N ALA A 73 -9.73 -14.62 -2.40
CA ALA A 73 -9.90 -14.88 -3.83
C ALA A 73 -10.40 -16.32 -4.08
N ALA A 74 -9.92 -17.30 -3.33
CA ALA A 74 -10.39 -18.68 -3.42
C ALA A 74 -11.85 -18.83 -2.93
N LEU A 75 -12.19 -18.20 -1.80
CA LEU A 75 -13.55 -18.20 -1.26
C LEU A 75 -14.54 -17.50 -2.19
N ARG A 76 -14.16 -16.40 -2.85
CA ARG A 76 -15.00 -15.71 -3.84
C ARG A 76 -15.30 -16.54 -5.09
N LYS A 77 -14.38 -17.43 -5.48
CA LYS A 77 -14.59 -18.37 -6.59
C LYS A 77 -15.56 -19.49 -6.22
N ARG A 78 -15.74 -19.78 -4.92
CA ARG A 78 -16.71 -20.77 -4.44
C ARG A 78 -18.11 -20.17 -4.56
N THR A 79 -18.98 -20.84 -5.32
CA THR A 79 -20.38 -20.40 -5.55
C THR A 79 -21.39 -21.26 -4.80
N ASP A 80 -20.92 -22.33 -4.18
CA ASP A 80 -21.69 -23.30 -3.41
C ASP A 80 -21.41 -23.17 -1.90
N ILE A 81 -22.40 -23.56 -1.11
CA ILE A 81 -22.32 -23.62 0.35
C ILE A 81 -22.95 -24.92 0.84
N SER A 82 -22.26 -25.62 1.73
CA SER A 82 -22.82 -26.82 2.36
C SER A 82 -23.93 -26.44 3.34
N LEU A 83 -25.07 -27.13 3.24
CA LEU A 83 -26.17 -27.02 4.20
C LEU A 83 -25.99 -27.96 5.40
N ASN A 84 -24.93 -28.77 5.42
CA ASN A 84 -24.65 -29.65 6.55
C ASN A 84 -24.09 -28.84 7.74
N GLU A 85 -24.81 -28.88 8.86
CA GLU A 85 -24.42 -28.14 10.06
C GLU A 85 -23.04 -28.53 10.60
N ALA A 86 -22.74 -29.82 10.67
CA ALA A 86 -21.46 -30.30 11.20
C ALA A 86 -20.28 -29.83 10.35
N GLN A 87 -20.44 -29.85 9.02
CA GLN A 87 -19.43 -29.31 8.09
C GLN A 87 -19.26 -27.80 8.26
N ARG A 88 -20.35 -27.04 8.38
CA ARG A 88 -20.31 -25.58 8.59
C ARG A 88 -19.70 -25.19 9.93
N ARG A 89 -19.96 -25.96 11.00
CA ARG A 89 -19.32 -25.77 12.31
C ARG A 89 -17.81 -25.99 12.21
N LYS A 90 -17.38 -27.08 11.57
CA LYS A 90 -15.97 -27.36 11.34
C LYS A 90 -15.26 -26.25 10.55
N GLU A 91 -15.85 -25.77 9.44
CA GLU A 91 -15.31 -24.65 8.67
C GLU A 91 -15.12 -23.39 9.55
N ARG A 92 -16.12 -23.05 10.39
CA ARG A 92 -16.03 -21.90 11.30
C ARG A 92 -14.95 -22.09 12.36
N ASP A 93 -14.88 -23.28 12.96
CA ASP A 93 -13.91 -23.58 14.02
C ASP A 93 -12.48 -23.49 13.48
N GLU A 94 -12.23 -24.03 12.28
CA GLU A 94 -10.93 -23.93 11.58
C GLU A 94 -10.55 -22.48 11.27
N GLN A 95 -11.48 -21.67 10.76
CA GLN A 95 -11.26 -20.24 10.51
C GLN A 95 -10.96 -19.49 11.81
N SER A 96 -11.74 -19.76 12.87
CA SER A 96 -11.55 -19.11 14.18
C SER A 96 -10.21 -19.50 14.81
N ALA A 97 -9.81 -20.77 14.72
CA ALA A 97 -8.53 -21.25 15.24
C ALA A 97 -7.35 -20.63 14.50
N ARG A 98 -7.44 -20.52 13.17
CA ARG A 98 -6.42 -19.82 12.36
C ARG A 98 -6.28 -18.36 12.74
N GLN A 99 -7.40 -17.64 12.88
CA GLN A 99 -7.39 -16.23 13.29
C GLN A 99 -6.78 -16.05 14.69
N ARG A 100 -7.15 -16.90 15.65
CA ARG A 100 -6.58 -16.88 17.01
C ARG A 100 -5.08 -17.16 17.00
N LEU A 101 -4.63 -18.18 16.26
CA LEU A 101 -3.21 -18.50 16.16
C LEU A 101 -2.43 -17.32 15.58
N ARG A 102 -2.94 -16.68 14.53
CA ARG A 102 -2.29 -15.52 13.92
C ARG A 102 -2.24 -14.33 14.90
N GLN A 103 -3.32 -14.06 15.63
CA GLN A 103 -3.33 -13.02 16.66
C GLN A 103 -2.28 -13.29 17.74
N GLN A 104 -2.11 -14.55 18.17
CA GLN A 104 -1.08 -14.92 19.14
C GLN A 104 0.33 -14.72 18.58
N MET A 105 0.57 -15.06 17.31
CA MET A 105 1.87 -14.81 16.66
C MET A 105 2.16 -13.31 16.55
N LEU A 106 1.17 -12.51 16.15
CA LEU A 106 1.28 -11.06 16.06
C LEU A 106 1.56 -10.43 17.43
N ALA A 107 0.82 -10.85 18.45
CA ALA A 107 1.01 -10.39 19.83
C ALA A 107 2.37 -10.80 20.41
N ALA A 108 2.93 -11.94 20.00
CA ALA A 108 4.27 -12.35 20.42
C ALA A 108 5.38 -11.54 19.72
N THR A 109 5.13 -11.00 18.54
CA THR A 109 6.09 -10.17 17.78
C THR A 109 5.97 -8.67 18.04
N ALA A 110 4.82 -8.21 18.53
CA ALA A 110 4.59 -6.82 18.89
C ALA A 110 4.87 -6.64 20.40
N ASP A 111 5.84 -5.81 20.76
CA ASP A 111 6.03 -5.34 22.14
C ASP A 111 4.69 -4.85 22.71
N GLU A 112 4.04 -5.66 23.55
CA GLU A 112 3.05 -5.43 24.63
C GLU A 112 1.88 -4.42 24.41
N ALA A 113 1.79 -3.69 23.31
CA ALA A 113 0.82 -2.61 23.09
C ALA A 113 -0.39 -3.03 22.25
N ALA A 114 -0.39 -4.24 21.70
CA ALA A 114 -1.49 -4.80 20.91
C ALA A 114 -2.17 -5.99 21.61
N SER A 115 -2.00 -6.13 22.93
CA SER A 115 -2.86 -6.96 23.77
C SER A 115 -4.24 -6.30 23.96
N GLY A 116 -4.86 -5.95 22.83
CA GLY A 116 -6.27 -5.60 22.76
C GLY A 116 -7.02 -6.89 22.51
N ASP A 117 -7.88 -7.24 23.47
CA ASP A 117 -8.78 -8.37 23.46
C ASP A 117 -9.42 -8.62 22.08
N SER A 118 -9.73 -9.89 21.81
CA SER A 118 -10.27 -10.43 20.56
C SER A 118 -11.12 -9.37 19.82
N PRO A 119 -10.76 -8.94 18.60
CA PRO A 119 -11.33 -7.75 17.98
C PRO A 119 -12.81 -7.95 17.81
N ALA A 120 -13.64 -7.46 18.76
CA ALA A 120 -15.04 -7.80 18.98
C ALA A 120 -15.53 -8.77 17.91
N ALA A 121 -15.07 -10.04 18.01
CA ALA A 121 -15.28 -11.02 16.94
C ALA A 121 -16.76 -10.92 16.68
N VAL A 122 -17.17 -10.46 15.49
CA VAL A 122 -18.56 -10.09 15.20
C VAL A 122 -19.39 -11.16 15.84
N ARG A 123 -19.97 -10.84 17.01
CA ARG A 123 -20.53 -11.90 17.83
C ARG A 123 -21.64 -12.41 16.95
N ASP A 124 -21.58 -13.69 16.64
CA ASP A 124 -22.67 -14.37 15.93
C ASP A 124 -23.77 -14.60 16.98
N ASP A 125 -24.21 -13.49 17.60
CA ASP A 125 -25.20 -13.39 18.67
C ASP A 125 -26.58 -13.06 18.11
N GLY A 126 -26.68 -12.93 16.78
CA GLY A 126 -27.91 -12.62 16.06
C GLY A 126 -28.35 -11.16 16.13
N LEU A 127 -27.57 -10.27 16.77
CA LEU A 127 -27.91 -8.86 16.89
C LEU A 127 -27.42 -8.05 15.68
N LEU A 128 -28.33 -7.24 15.11
CA LEU A 128 -27.99 -6.28 14.06
C LEU A 128 -27.17 -5.11 14.63
N ARG A 129 -26.47 -4.36 13.76
CA ARG A 129 -25.68 -3.19 14.17
C ARG A 129 -26.53 -2.18 14.96
N ASP A 130 -27.74 -1.92 14.49
CA ASP A 130 -28.62 -0.92 15.09
C ASP A 130 -29.28 -1.40 16.41
N GLU A 131 -29.10 -2.67 16.77
CA GLU A 131 -29.59 -3.28 18.02
C GLU A 131 -28.51 -3.32 19.12
N ARG A 132 -27.29 -2.86 18.81
CA ARG A 132 -26.14 -2.90 19.73
C ARG A 132 -26.09 -1.64 20.60
N SER A 133 -25.48 -1.80 21.77
CA SER A 133 -25.20 -0.67 22.67
C SER A 133 -24.19 0.28 22.01
N LEU A 134 -24.58 1.53 21.78
CA LEU A 134 -23.71 2.59 21.23
C LEU A 134 -22.39 2.74 22.00
N LYS A 135 -22.40 2.46 23.31
CA LYS A 135 -21.18 2.51 24.14
C LYS A 135 -20.16 1.44 23.73
N GLU A 136 -20.64 0.23 23.46
CA GLU A 136 -19.80 -0.88 23.00
C GLU A 136 -19.28 -0.62 21.60
N GLU A 137 -20.11 -0.03 20.73
CA GLU A 137 -19.68 0.35 19.38
C GLU A 137 -18.61 1.44 19.39
N LEU A 138 -18.75 2.45 20.24
CA LEU A 138 -17.73 3.50 20.40
C LEU A 138 -16.40 2.96 20.93
N ALA A 139 -16.46 2.02 21.89
CA ALA A 139 -15.27 1.38 22.43
C ALA A 139 -14.55 0.55 21.35
N ALA A 140 -15.29 -0.29 20.64
CA ALA A 140 -14.74 -1.08 19.53
C ALA A 140 -14.20 -0.19 18.39
N GLU A 141 -14.82 0.96 18.15
CA GLU A 141 -14.35 1.91 17.14
C GLU A 141 -13.08 2.64 17.57
N ALA A 142 -12.94 2.98 18.86
CA ALA A 142 -11.71 3.55 19.39
C ALA A 142 -10.54 2.55 19.24
N GLU A 143 -10.76 1.27 19.55
CA GLU A 143 -9.77 0.20 19.37
C GLU A 143 -9.41 -0.04 17.89
N ARG A 144 -10.39 0.06 16.97
CA ARG A 144 -10.11 -0.04 15.53
C ARG A 144 -9.23 1.09 15.03
N LYS A 145 -9.37 2.31 15.57
CA LYS A 145 -8.57 3.47 15.17
C LYS A 145 -7.14 3.43 15.71
N THR A 146 -6.94 2.81 16.87
CA THR A 146 -5.59 2.65 17.46
C THR A 146 -4.84 1.47 16.86
N ARG A 147 -5.53 0.56 16.17
CA ARG A 147 -4.91 -0.58 15.50
C ARG A 147 -3.90 -0.12 14.47
N ARG A 148 -2.78 -0.83 14.45
CA ARG A 148 -1.72 -0.68 13.46
C ARG A 148 -2.24 -0.93 12.04
N ASP A 149 -2.04 0.04 11.16
CA ASP A 149 -2.38 -0.05 9.74
C ASP A 149 -1.10 -0.18 8.90
N ILE A 150 -0.80 -1.42 8.52
CA ILE A 150 0.41 -1.77 7.77
C ILE A 150 0.45 -1.16 6.37
N LEU A 151 -0.71 -0.94 5.75
CA LEU A 151 -0.80 -0.34 4.41
C LEU A 151 -0.50 1.15 4.50
N LYS A 152 -1.04 1.82 5.52
CA LYS A 152 -0.75 3.22 5.80
C LYS A 152 0.72 3.44 6.17
N GLU A 153 1.32 2.55 6.95
CA GLU A 153 2.75 2.61 7.29
C GLU A 153 3.63 2.46 6.05
N GLU A 154 3.38 1.46 5.20
CA GLU A 154 4.15 1.29 3.97
C GLU A 154 3.92 2.45 2.98
N ALA A 155 2.71 3.00 2.91
CA ALA A 155 2.46 4.22 2.14
C ALA A 155 3.31 5.40 2.64
N ALA A 156 3.47 5.56 3.96
CA ALA A 156 4.35 6.57 4.54
C ALA A 156 5.83 6.30 4.19
N HIS A 157 6.27 5.05 4.20
CA HIS A 157 7.62 4.68 3.76
C HIS A 157 7.87 4.99 2.28
N VAL A 158 6.91 4.70 1.40
CA VAL A 158 6.99 5.05 -0.02
C VAL A 158 7.12 6.57 -0.23
N VAL A 159 6.33 7.36 0.51
CA VAL A 159 6.42 8.84 0.46
C VAL A 159 7.78 9.33 0.96
N ALA A 160 8.30 8.75 2.04
CA ALA A 160 9.62 9.09 2.58
C ALA A 160 10.74 8.77 1.59
N ASP A 161 10.68 7.60 0.93
CA ASP A 161 11.63 7.20 -0.11
C ASP A 161 11.57 8.16 -1.31
N PHE A 162 10.38 8.57 -1.72
CA PHE A 162 10.20 9.53 -2.82
C PHE A 162 10.86 10.87 -2.47
N ALA A 163 10.63 11.39 -1.27
CA ALA A 163 11.26 12.64 -0.82
C ALA A 163 12.79 12.51 -0.71
N GLN A 164 13.31 11.34 -0.34
CA GLN A 164 14.75 11.08 -0.32
C GLN A 164 15.34 11.03 -1.73
N LEU A 165 14.70 10.30 -2.66
CA LEU A 165 15.14 10.19 -4.05
C LEU A 165 15.09 11.54 -4.77
N GLN A 166 14.06 12.34 -4.50
CA GLN A 166 13.95 13.69 -5.06
C GLN A 166 15.08 14.60 -4.58
N ARG A 167 15.40 14.59 -3.27
CA ARG A 167 16.55 15.34 -2.73
C ARG A 167 17.87 14.89 -3.35
N ASN A 168 18.07 13.58 -3.49
CA ASN A 168 19.29 13.01 -4.09
C ASN A 168 19.42 13.35 -5.58
N ALA A 169 18.31 13.44 -6.31
CA ALA A 169 18.30 13.88 -7.71
C ALA A 169 18.70 15.36 -7.81
N SER A 170 18.13 16.22 -6.97
CA SER A 170 18.45 17.66 -6.93
C SER A 170 19.92 17.94 -6.57
N THR A 171 20.51 17.18 -5.64
CA THR A 171 21.93 17.35 -5.28
C THR A 171 22.86 16.89 -6.41
N ARG A 172 22.55 15.79 -7.11
CA ARG A 172 23.33 15.34 -8.28
C ARG A 172 23.35 16.39 -9.39
N THR A 173 22.20 17.01 -9.69
CA THR A 173 22.15 18.09 -10.69
C THR A 173 22.95 19.34 -10.29
N ALA A 174 23.02 19.64 -8.99
CA ALA A 174 23.80 20.79 -8.50
C ALA A 174 25.32 20.53 -8.52
N THR A 175 25.74 19.27 -8.35
CA THR A 175 27.17 18.90 -8.35
C THR A 175 27.74 18.82 -9.78
N ASP A 176 26.91 18.38 -10.74
CA ASP A 176 27.26 18.34 -12.17
C ASP A 176 27.38 19.75 -12.80
N ALA A 177 26.60 20.71 -12.31
CA ALA A 177 26.68 22.11 -12.74
C ALA A 177 27.93 22.88 -12.23
N GLY A 178 28.68 22.32 -11.26
CA GLY A 178 29.90 22.91 -10.71
C GLY A 178 31.20 22.54 -11.45
N GLY A 179 31.12 21.65 -12.45
CA GLY A 179 32.27 21.05 -13.14
C GLY A 179 32.55 21.61 -14.53
N THR A 180 32.53 22.93 -14.73
CA THR A 180 33.10 23.53 -15.95
C THR A 180 34.23 24.49 -15.58
N VAL A 181 35.43 23.94 -15.33
CA VAL A 181 36.66 24.72 -15.26
C VAL A 181 36.95 25.22 -16.67
N GLN A 182 36.52 26.45 -16.96
CA GLN A 182 36.96 27.20 -18.12
C GLN A 182 38.40 27.67 -17.85
N PRO A 183 39.40 27.29 -18.67
CA PRO A 183 40.76 27.80 -18.47
C PRO A 183 40.80 29.32 -18.74
N PRO A 184 41.62 30.10 -18.00
CA PRO A 184 41.62 31.56 -18.10
C PRO A 184 42.19 32.05 -19.44
N ARG A 185 41.58 33.13 -19.94
CA ARG A 185 41.91 33.85 -21.18
C ARG A 185 43.14 34.76 -21.03
N GLY A 186 43.98 34.78 -22.07
CA GLY A 186 44.61 35.99 -22.61
C GLY A 186 46.07 36.28 -22.22
N ALA A 187 46.95 36.45 -23.22
CA ALA A 187 47.62 37.72 -23.53
C ALA A 187 48.75 37.50 -24.56
N GLU A 188 48.76 38.35 -25.59
CA GLU A 188 49.82 38.52 -26.57
C GLU A 188 51.21 38.67 -25.94
N ARG A 189 52.23 38.09 -26.59
CA ARG A 189 53.52 38.76 -26.73
C ARG A 189 54.05 38.57 -28.15
N ALA A 190 54.09 39.68 -28.86
CA ALA A 190 54.90 39.87 -30.05
C ALA A 190 56.37 39.50 -29.77
N SER A 191 57.02 38.89 -30.77
CA SER A 191 58.48 38.78 -30.84
C SER A 191 58.91 38.81 -32.30
N MET A 192 59.51 39.93 -32.68
CA MET A 192 60.22 40.15 -33.93
C MET A 192 61.30 39.09 -34.22
N GLY A 193 61.43 38.75 -35.50
CA GLY A 193 62.70 38.73 -36.26
C GLY A 193 63.67 37.56 -36.06
N ARG A 194 64.06 36.90 -37.15
CA ARG A 194 65.16 37.29 -38.05
C ARG A 194 65.43 36.17 -39.09
N SER A 195 65.77 36.63 -40.30
CA SER A 195 66.56 36.02 -41.37
C SER A 195 66.12 34.69 -41.98
#